data_AF-A0A4R2HH93-F1
#
_entry.id   AF-A0A4R2HH93-F1
#
_cell.length_a   1.000
_cell.length_b   1.000
_cell.length_c   1.000
_cell.angle_alpha   90.00
_cell.angle_beta   90.00
_cell.angle_gamma   90.00
#
_symmetry.space_group_name_H-M   'P 1'
#
loop_
_entity.id
_entity.type
_entity.pdbx_description
1 polymer ?
#
loop_
_entity_poly.entity_id
_entity_poly.type
_entity_poly.pdbx_seq_one_letter_code
_entity_poly.pdbx_strand_id
1 'polypeptide(L)'
;MVTDTAAAERVVERLVAVHWDGTARAHRRSRARLAREFLRRTAQWALAVGAEEGWPFSDLASAVDPKVVVDPALLARLELDPSSDDPFPVPPQMAAVIVRWAALGDLPRQQFPGLEDPYEPLLALFERGGGYAVANGFIELAFISVPIRSVTERASLEPLPIDEATLDGLDRES
;
A
#
# COMPACT_ATOMS: atom_id res chain seq x y z
N MET A 1 -15.42 -3.11 19.67
CA MET A 1 -15.49 -2.20 18.51
C MET A 1 -15.94 -3.04 17.33
N VAL A 2 -16.67 -2.47 16.37
CA VAL A 2 -17.17 -3.21 15.21
C VAL A 2 -16.15 -3.06 14.09
N THR A 3 -15.60 -4.17 13.60
CA THR A 3 -14.79 -4.21 12.38
C THR A 3 -15.63 -3.67 11.21
N ASP A 4 -15.07 -2.77 10.40
CA ASP A 4 -15.72 -2.32 9.17
C ASP A 4 -15.48 -3.35 8.05
N THR A 5 -16.28 -4.41 8.07
CA THR A 5 -16.21 -5.48 7.07
C THR A 5 -16.44 -4.96 5.65
N ALA A 6 -17.33 -3.98 5.47
CA ALA A 6 -17.64 -3.44 4.15
C ALA A 6 -16.45 -2.67 3.56
N ALA A 7 -15.68 -1.95 4.39
CA ALA A 7 -14.44 -1.31 3.95
C ALA A 7 -13.36 -2.34 3.57
N ALA A 8 -13.21 -3.38 4.38
CA ALA A 8 -12.28 -4.47 4.09
C ALA A 8 -12.63 -5.20 2.78
N GLU A 9 -13.92 -5.45 2.53
CA GLU A 9 -14.42 -6.07 1.29
C GLU A 9 -14.10 -5.24 0.05
N ARG A 10 -14.31 -3.91 0.09
CA ARG A 10 -13.98 -3.01 -1.03
C ARG A 10 -12.49 -3.04 -1.37
N VAL A 11 -11.62 -3.12 -0.37
CA VAL A 11 -10.18 -3.21 -0.60
C VAL A 11 -9.80 -4.55 -1.21
N VAL A 12 -10.41 -5.66 -0.78
CA VAL A 12 -10.22 -6.96 -1.44
C VAL A 12 -10.67 -6.91 -2.90
N GLU A 13 -11.82 -6.30 -3.19
CA GLU A 13 -12.30 -6.13 -4.57
C GLU A 13 -11.33 -5.34 -5.43
N ARG A 14 -10.77 -4.23 -4.92
CA ARG A 14 -9.73 -3.46 -5.62
C ARG A 14 -8.51 -4.32 -5.93
N LEU A 15 -7.99 -5.06 -4.93
CA LEU A 15 -6.79 -5.90 -5.08
C LEU A 15 -7.01 -7.06 -6.07
N VAL A 16 -8.18 -7.68 -6.05
CA VAL A 16 -8.54 -8.77 -6.98
C VAL A 16 -8.75 -8.26 -8.41
N ALA A 17 -9.21 -7.03 -8.58
CA ALA A 17 -9.44 -6.43 -9.89
C ALA A 17 -8.15 -5.96 -10.60
N VAL A 18 -6.99 -6.01 -9.94
CA VAL A 18 -5.74 -5.54 -10.54
C VAL A 18 -5.31 -6.44 -11.69
N HIS A 19 -5.06 -5.82 -12.85
CA HIS A 19 -4.41 -6.45 -14.00
C HIS A 19 -2.89 -6.30 -13.88
N TRP A 20 -2.18 -7.43 -13.82
CA TRP A 20 -0.75 -7.45 -13.54
C TRP A 20 0.14 -7.36 -14.79
N ASP A 21 -0.45 -7.50 -15.99
CA ASP A 21 0.26 -7.57 -17.26
C ASP A 21 0.47 -6.20 -17.95
N GLY A 22 1.61 -6.07 -18.62
CA GLY A 22 1.83 -5.15 -19.74
C GLY A 22 1.95 -3.63 -19.48
N THR A 23 1.39 -3.08 -18.40
CA THR A 23 1.25 -1.61 -18.23
C THR A 23 2.27 -0.96 -17.30
N ALA A 24 2.96 -1.74 -16.46
CA ALA A 24 3.92 -1.23 -15.47
C ALA A 24 5.03 -0.34 -16.06
N ARG A 25 5.45 -0.61 -17.31
CA ARG A 25 6.44 0.19 -18.03
C ARG A 25 5.92 1.58 -18.41
N ALA A 26 4.68 1.65 -18.89
CA ALA A 26 4.03 2.90 -19.28
C ALA A 26 3.82 3.78 -18.04
N HIS A 27 3.53 3.18 -16.89
CA HIS A 27 3.28 3.88 -15.63
C HIS A 27 4.51 4.02 -14.72
N ARG A 28 5.73 3.88 -15.25
CA ARG A 28 6.95 3.81 -14.40
C ARG A 28 7.14 5.04 -13.50
N ARG A 29 6.76 6.24 -13.96
CA ARG A 29 6.97 7.50 -13.23
C ARG A 29 5.92 7.69 -12.14
N SER A 30 4.65 7.47 -12.46
CA SER A 30 3.57 7.49 -11.47
C SER A 30 3.77 6.42 -10.40
N ARG A 31 4.14 5.19 -10.78
CA ARG A 31 4.46 4.10 -9.83
C ARG A 31 5.61 4.45 -8.89
N ALA A 32 6.68 5.07 -9.38
CA ALA A 32 7.77 5.54 -8.51
C ALA A 32 7.34 6.66 -7.55
N ARG A 33 6.44 7.55 -7.98
CA ARG A 33 5.84 8.57 -7.11
C ARG A 33 4.98 7.93 -6.02
N LEU A 34 4.13 7.00 -6.39
CA LEU A 34 3.26 6.26 -5.48
C LEU A 34 4.06 5.47 -4.44
N ALA A 35 5.13 4.80 -4.83
CA ALA A 35 6.03 4.12 -3.89
C ALA A 35 6.70 5.09 -2.90
N ARG A 36 7.09 6.30 -3.36
CA ARG A 36 7.65 7.33 -2.45
C ARG A 36 6.61 7.84 -1.47
N GLU A 37 5.38 8.03 -1.93
CA GLU A 37 4.27 8.49 -1.10
C GLU A 37 3.82 7.42 -0.10
N PHE A 38 3.78 6.15 -0.51
CA PHE A 38 3.58 5.01 0.38
C PHE A 38 4.60 5.00 1.52
N LEU A 39 5.89 5.12 1.19
CA LEU A 39 6.96 5.19 2.20
C LEU A 39 6.80 6.41 3.13
N ARG A 40 6.43 7.57 2.59
CA ARG A 40 6.21 8.79 3.39
C ARG A 40 5.06 8.59 4.38
N ARG A 41 3.88 8.18 3.91
CA ARG A 41 2.67 8.06 4.74
C ARG A 41 2.80 6.95 5.78
N THR A 42 3.31 5.77 5.40
CA THR A 42 3.56 4.69 6.37
C THR A 42 4.60 5.09 7.42
N ALA A 43 5.60 5.91 7.06
CA ALA A 43 6.60 6.38 8.03
C ALA A 43 5.97 7.35 9.05
N GLN A 44 5.10 8.24 8.59
CA GLN A 44 4.34 9.14 9.48
C GLN A 44 3.46 8.34 10.44
N TRP A 45 2.77 7.31 9.95
CA TRP A 45 1.99 6.41 10.78
C TRP A 45 2.84 5.64 11.77
N ALA A 46 3.95 5.04 11.32
CA ALA A 46 4.86 4.29 12.18
C ALA A 46 5.35 5.13 13.37
N LEU A 47 5.72 6.39 13.15
CA LEU A 47 6.08 7.31 14.23
C LEU A 47 4.89 7.63 15.15
N ALA A 48 3.70 7.84 14.58
CA ALA A 48 2.52 8.23 15.36
C ALA A 48 2.02 7.11 16.29
N VAL A 49 2.18 5.85 15.91
CA VAL A 49 1.69 4.68 16.67
C VAL A 49 2.83 3.88 17.31
N GLY A 50 4.09 4.34 17.20
CA GLY A 50 5.27 3.66 17.75
C GLY A 50 5.59 2.32 17.07
N ALA A 51 5.24 2.16 15.79
CA ALA A 51 5.46 0.95 14.98
C ALA A 51 6.63 1.11 13.98
N GLU A 52 7.71 1.75 14.43
CA GLU A 52 8.93 2.00 13.64
C GLU A 52 9.67 0.70 13.30
N GLU A 53 9.64 -0.27 14.22
CA GLU A 53 10.21 -1.60 13.99
C GLU A 53 9.37 -2.35 12.94
N GLY A 54 10.03 -2.83 11.88
CA GLY A 54 9.38 -3.52 10.77
C GLY A 54 8.78 -2.61 9.70
N TRP A 55 8.86 -1.28 9.84
CA TRP A 55 8.52 -0.35 8.76
C TRP A 55 9.37 -0.63 7.50
N PRO A 56 8.82 -0.54 6.27
CA PRO A 56 7.47 -0.07 5.88
C PRO A 56 6.40 -1.16 5.80
N PHE A 57 6.69 -2.39 6.22
CA PHE A 57 5.82 -3.55 6.00
C PHE A 57 5.12 -4.05 7.27
N SER A 58 5.29 -3.33 8.38
CA SER A 58 4.65 -3.65 9.67
C SER A 58 3.13 -3.46 9.61
N ASP A 59 2.42 -4.21 10.46
CA ASP A 59 0.97 -4.13 10.60
C ASP A 59 0.58 -2.91 11.46
N LEU A 60 0.42 -1.77 10.78
CA LEU A 60 -0.02 -0.52 11.41
C LEU A 60 -1.42 -0.64 12.02
N ALA A 61 -2.26 -1.53 11.49
CA ALA A 61 -3.63 -1.66 11.98
C ALA A 61 -3.65 -2.26 13.39
N SER A 62 -2.84 -3.28 13.64
CA SER A 62 -2.66 -3.86 14.98
C SER A 62 -2.02 -2.89 15.97
N ALA A 63 -1.24 -1.92 15.51
CA ALA A 63 -0.69 -0.86 16.36
C ALA A 63 -1.75 0.20 16.73
N VAL A 64 -2.72 0.48 15.85
CA VAL A 64 -3.86 1.38 16.13
C VAL A 64 -4.91 0.71 17.03
N ASP A 65 -5.33 -0.51 16.70
CA ASP A 65 -6.23 -1.32 17.53
C ASP A 65 -5.83 -2.80 17.48
N PRO A 66 -5.19 -3.33 18.54
CA PRO A 66 -4.82 -4.75 18.63
C PRO A 66 -6.02 -5.72 18.55
N LYS A 67 -7.25 -5.23 18.70
CA LYS A 67 -8.48 -6.04 18.64
C LYS A 67 -9.09 -6.10 17.25
N VAL A 68 -8.51 -5.45 16.24
CA VAL A 68 -8.98 -5.55 14.86
C VAL A 68 -8.85 -7.00 14.38
N VAL A 69 -9.95 -7.55 13.88
CA VAL A 69 -9.99 -8.91 13.33
C VAL A 69 -10.64 -8.83 11.97
N VAL A 70 -9.98 -9.43 10.98
CA VAL A 70 -10.51 -9.63 9.62
C VAL A 70 -10.94 -11.08 9.49
N ASP A 71 -12.06 -11.33 8.83
CA ASP A 71 -12.52 -12.67 8.50
C ASP A 71 -11.44 -13.41 7.65
N PRO A 72 -10.95 -14.58 8.10
CA PRO A 72 -10.03 -15.39 7.31
C PRO A 72 -10.56 -15.73 5.91
N ALA A 73 -11.88 -15.90 5.74
CA ALA A 73 -12.48 -16.18 4.44
C ALA A 73 -12.34 -14.99 3.47
N LEU A 74 -12.31 -13.76 3.99
CA LEU A 74 -12.05 -12.56 3.19
C LEU A 74 -10.60 -12.51 2.72
N LEU A 75 -9.65 -12.86 3.60
CA LEU A 75 -8.23 -12.93 3.24
C LEU A 75 -7.94 -14.08 2.26
N ALA A 76 -8.67 -15.20 2.37
CA ALA A 76 -8.56 -16.31 1.43
C ALA A 76 -8.90 -15.93 -0.01
N ARG A 77 -9.69 -14.87 -0.24
CA ARG A 77 -9.96 -14.34 -1.59
C ARG A 77 -8.74 -13.67 -2.24
N LEU A 78 -7.74 -13.31 -1.43
CA LEU A 78 -6.46 -12.77 -1.89
C LEU A 78 -5.43 -13.88 -2.13
N GLU A 79 -5.75 -15.13 -1.76
CA GLU A 79 -4.92 -16.28 -2.08
C GLU A 79 -4.96 -16.52 -3.59
N LEU A 80 -3.79 -16.80 -4.13
CA LEU A 80 -3.57 -16.88 -5.57
C LEU A 80 -4.15 -18.16 -6.14
N ASP A 81 -4.57 -18.09 -7.40
CA ASP A 81 -4.66 -19.28 -8.22
C ASP A 81 -3.22 -19.78 -8.47
N PRO A 82 -2.81 -20.91 -7.85
CA PRO A 82 -1.47 -21.45 -8.01
C PRO A 82 -1.19 -21.95 -9.43
N SER A 83 -2.20 -21.98 -10.31
CA SER A 83 -2.09 -22.33 -11.73
C SER A 83 -1.85 -21.14 -12.66
N SER A 84 -1.87 -19.90 -12.14
CA SER A 84 -1.50 -18.72 -12.93
C SER A 84 0.04 -18.61 -13.01
N ASP A 85 0.57 -18.55 -14.23
CA ASP A 85 2.01 -18.34 -14.50
C ASP A 85 2.48 -16.91 -14.18
N ASP A 86 1.56 -16.01 -13.83
CA ASP A 86 1.85 -14.64 -13.44
C ASP A 86 2.16 -14.56 -11.94
N PRO A 87 3.41 -14.29 -11.54
CA PRO A 87 3.73 -14.12 -10.12
C PRO A 87 2.98 -12.90 -9.61
N PHE A 88 1.96 -13.14 -8.78
CA PHE A 88 1.24 -12.05 -8.12
C PHE A 88 2.25 -11.15 -7.41
N PRO A 89 2.29 -9.87 -7.76
CA PRO A 89 3.44 -9.06 -7.40
C PRO A 89 3.19 -8.21 -6.16
N VAL A 90 2.11 -8.49 -5.40
CA VAL A 90 1.95 -8.05 -4.01
C VAL A 90 2.43 -9.16 -3.09
N PRO A 91 3.40 -8.91 -2.20
CA PRO A 91 3.71 -9.86 -1.14
C PRO A 91 2.42 -10.19 -0.35
N PRO A 92 1.98 -11.45 -0.21
CA PRO A 92 0.70 -11.80 0.42
C PRO A 92 0.49 -11.19 1.82
N GLN A 93 1.60 -11.00 2.54
CA GLN A 93 1.62 -10.32 3.83
C GLN A 93 1.11 -8.87 3.75
N MET A 94 1.47 -8.13 2.70
CA MET A 94 1.03 -6.75 2.53
C MET A 94 -0.43 -6.64 2.13
N ALA A 95 -0.94 -7.56 1.31
CA ALA A 95 -2.37 -7.60 1.02
C ALA A 95 -3.20 -7.74 2.30
N ALA A 96 -2.79 -8.64 3.20
CA ALA A 96 -3.46 -8.82 4.50
C ALA A 96 -3.37 -7.59 5.40
N VAL A 97 -2.22 -6.90 5.44
CA VAL A 97 -2.02 -5.67 6.22
C VAL A 97 -2.94 -4.55 5.71
N ILE A 98 -3.04 -4.35 4.39
CA ILE A 98 -3.90 -3.31 3.80
C ILE A 98 -5.39 -3.60 4.10
N VAL A 99 -5.83 -4.86 3.98
CA VAL A 99 -7.20 -5.25 4.29
C VAL A 99 -7.52 -5.06 5.78
N ARG A 100 -6.58 -5.41 6.67
CA ARG A 100 -6.75 -5.19 8.11
C ARG A 100 -6.83 -3.72 8.47
N TRP A 101 -6.05 -2.88 7.80
CA TRP A 101 -6.16 -1.43 7.95
C TRP A 101 -7.55 -0.91 7.58
N ALA A 102 -8.05 -1.31 6.41
CA ALA A 102 -9.39 -0.92 5.97
C ALA A 102 -10.48 -1.35 6.97
N ALA A 103 -10.29 -2.48 7.63
CA ALA A 103 -11.19 -3.01 8.64
C ALA A 103 -11.30 -2.14 9.91
N LEU A 104 -10.39 -1.17 10.11
CA LEU A 104 -10.50 -0.16 11.17
C LEU A 104 -11.55 0.92 10.87
N GLY A 105 -12.03 1.02 9.63
CA GLY A 105 -13.00 2.04 9.21
C GLY A 105 -12.50 3.46 9.49
N ASP A 106 -13.34 4.28 10.14
CA ASP A 106 -12.99 5.67 10.47
C ASP A 106 -12.10 5.82 11.72
N LEU A 107 -11.80 4.74 12.46
CA LEU A 107 -11.03 4.81 13.71
C LEU A 107 -9.67 5.53 13.55
N PRO A 108 -8.85 5.23 12.52
CA PRO A 108 -7.55 5.89 12.36
C PRO A 108 -7.70 7.40 12.17
N ARG A 109 -8.71 7.83 11.39
CA ARG A 109 -9.00 9.25 11.16
C ARG A 109 -9.51 9.94 12.42
N GLN A 110 -10.27 9.26 13.25
CA GLN A 110 -10.76 9.80 14.53
C GLN A 110 -9.61 10.02 15.53
N GLN A 111 -8.65 9.10 15.58
CA GLN A 111 -7.50 9.20 16.49
C GLN A 111 -6.39 10.13 15.96
N PHE A 112 -6.16 10.13 14.64
CA PHE A 112 -5.09 10.84 13.97
C PHE A 112 -5.60 11.64 12.76
N PRO A 113 -6.41 12.70 12.96
CA PRO A 113 -7.09 13.42 11.88
C PRO A 113 -6.15 14.14 10.90
N GLY A 114 -4.88 14.34 11.28
CA GLY A 114 -3.86 14.95 10.43
C GLY A 114 -3.11 13.96 9.53
N LEU A 115 -3.36 12.66 9.67
CA LEU A 115 -2.69 11.64 8.87
C LEU A 115 -3.60 11.13 7.75
N GLU A 116 -3.04 11.07 6.54
CA GLU A 116 -3.70 10.48 5.39
C GLU A 116 -3.64 8.95 5.43
N ASP A 117 -4.47 8.27 4.62
CA ASP A 117 -4.43 6.81 4.51
C ASP A 117 -3.02 6.33 4.06
N PRO A 118 -2.37 5.43 4.83
CA PRO A 118 -1.01 4.97 4.54
C PRO A 118 -0.91 4.08 3.31
N TYR A 119 -1.98 3.38 2.94
CA TYR A 119 -1.97 2.33 1.94
C TYR A 119 -2.64 2.73 0.61
N GLU A 120 -3.38 3.84 0.56
CA GLU A 120 -3.93 4.36 -0.70
C GLU A 120 -2.87 4.52 -1.81
N PRO A 121 -1.64 5.04 -1.56
CA PRO A 121 -0.63 5.10 -2.61
C PRO A 121 -0.20 3.71 -3.10
N LEU A 122 -0.22 2.70 -2.23
CA LEU A 122 0.16 1.34 -2.59
C LEU A 122 -0.94 0.63 -3.40
N LEU A 123 -2.21 0.87 -3.07
CA LEU A 123 -3.36 0.41 -3.87
C LEU A 123 -3.32 1.02 -5.27
N ALA A 124 -3.17 2.34 -5.36
CA ALA A 124 -3.05 3.04 -6.64
C ALA A 124 -1.81 2.59 -7.44
N LEU A 125 -0.73 2.17 -6.77
CA LEU A 125 0.43 1.58 -7.45
C LEU A 125 0.03 0.28 -8.13
N PHE A 126 -0.64 -0.62 -7.42
CA PHE A 126 -1.09 -1.89 -7.99
C PHE A 126 -2.08 -1.68 -9.14
N GLU A 127 -3.04 -0.78 -9.00
CA GLU A 127 -4.01 -0.43 -10.04
C GLU A 127 -3.35 0.09 -11.34
N ARG A 128 -2.12 0.62 -11.24
CA ARG A 128 -1.29 1.01 -12.39
C ARG A 128 -0.44 -0.12 -12.97
N GLY A 129 -0.76 -1.37 -12.60
CA GLY A 129 -0.26 -2.61 -13.18
C GLY A 129 1.14 -2.99 -12.72
N GLY A 130 1.34 -4.29 -12.50
CA GLY A 130 2.56 -4.85 -11.92
C GLY A 130 2.73 -4.53 -10.43
N GLY A 131 3.59 -5.27 -9.74
CA GLY A 131 3.87 -5.02 -8.31
C GLY A 131 5.33 -4.73 -8.08
N TYR A 132 5.85 -5.16 -6.93
CA TYR A 132 7.19 -4.79 -6.53
C TYR A 132 7.93 -5.94 -5.86
N ALA A 133 9.26 -5.89 -5.95
CA ALA A 133 10.14 -6.68 -5.11
C ALA A 133 10.84 -5.76 -4.09
N VAL A 134 11.39 -6.36 -3.03
CA VAL A 134 12.23 -5.65 -2.07
C VAL A 134 13.63 -6.25 -2.16
N ALA A 135 14.61 -5.43 -2.51
CA ALA A 135 16.00 -5.87 -2.62
C ALA A 135 16.96 -4.75 -2.20
N ASN A 136 18.00 -5.08 -1.46
CA ASN A 136 19.10 -4.16 -1.11
C ASN A 136 18.67 -2.80 -0.50
N GLY A 137 17.55 -2.75 0.21
CA GLY A 137 17.00 -1.50 0.76
C GLY A 137 16.20 -0.65 -0.23
N PHE A 138 15.72 -1.25 -1.32
CA PHE A 138 14.90 -0.60 -2.35
C PHE A 138 13.57 -1.34 -2.55
N ILE A 139 12.55 -0.57 -2.93
CA ILE A 139 11.37 -1.08 -3.63
C ILE A 139 11.71 -1.12 -5.12
N GLU A 140 11.74 -2.31 -5.69
CA GLU A 140 12.06 -2.58 -7.10
C GLU A 140 10.78 -2.66 -7.94
N LEU A 141 10.64 -1.76 -8.91
CA LEU A 141 9.47 -1.65 -9.80
C LEU A 141 9.81 -2.02 -11.25
N ALA A 142 10.70 -3.01 -11.42
CA ALA A 142 11.29 -3.49 -12.67
C ALA A 142 12.15 -2.47 -13.44
N PHE A 143 11.61 -1.30 -13.79
CA PHE A 143 12.30 -0.27 -14.60
C PHE A 143 12.84 0.90 -13.76
N ILE A 144 12.50 0.93 -12.48
CA ILE A 144 12.89 1.99 -11.55
C ILE A 144 12.92 1.42 -10.13
N SER A 145 13.90 1.86 -9.35
CA SER A 145 14.08 1.47 -7.95
C SER A 145 13.87 2.69 -7.05
N VAL A 146 13.17 2.51 -5.93
CA VAL A 146 12.91 3.57 -4.94
C VAL A 146 13.59 3.20 -3.62
N PRO A 147 14.57 3.98 -3.13
CA PRO A 147 15.28 3.65 -1.90
C PRO A 147 14.35 3.74 -0.69
N ILE A 148 14.33 2.78 0.22
CA ILE A 148 13.44 2.81 1.39
C ILE A 148 13.84 3.95 2.35
N ARG A 149 15.14 4.03 2.69
CA ARG A 149 15.73 5.02 3.64
C ARG A 149 15.21 4.87 5.08
N SER A 150 15.49 5.84 5.95
CA SER A 150 15.04 5.79 7.36
C SER A 150 13.60 6.30 7.52
N VAL A 151 12.92 5.84 8.57
CA VAL A 151 11.57 6.29 8.94
C VAL A 151 11.52 7.82 9.09
N THR A 152 12.44 8.40 9.86
CA THR A 152 12.50 9.85 10.10
C THR A 152 12.72 10.63 8.81
N GLU A 153 13.62 10.17 7.95
CA GLU A 153 13.85 10.83 6.66
C GLU A 153 12.59 10.79 5.80
N ARG A 154 11.92 9.64 5.70
CA ARG A 154 10.70 9.51 4.92
C ARG A 154 9.54 10.32 5.47
N ALA A 155 9.33 10.34 6.78
CA ALA A 155 8.22 11.05 7.40
C ALA A 155 8.31 12.58 7.25
N SER A 156 9.52 13.12 7.05
CA SER A 156 9.79 14.56 6.91
C SER A 156 9.73 15.09 5.48
N LEU A 157 9.53 14.22 4.48
CA LEU A 157 9.38 14.66 3.10
C LEU A 157 8.04 15.37 2.89
N GLU A 158 8.02 16.32 1.95
CA GLU A 158 6.80 16.96 1.47
C GLU A 158 5.86 15.95 0.78
N PRO A 159 4.53 16.12 0.90
CA PRO A 159 3.57 15.27 0.23
C PRO A 159 3.69 15.36 -1.28
N LEU A 160 3.59 14.20 -1.94
CA LEU A 160 3.52 14.12 -3.39
C LEU A 160 2.05 13.94 -3.79
N PRO A 161 1.48 14.79 -4.67
CA PRO A 161 0.12 14.57 -5.16
C PRO A 161 0.00 13.23 -5.87
N ILE A 162 -1.06 12.49 -5.55
CA ILE A 162 -1.38 11.17 -6.12
C ILE A 162 -2.77 11.14 -6.77
N ASP A 163 -3.35 12.31 -7.06
CA ASP A 163 -4.57 12.38 -7.85
C ASP A 163 -4.33 11.86 -9.28
N GLU A 164 -5.38 11.31 -9.88
CA GLU A 164 -5.32 10.65 -11.18
C GLU A 164 -4.73 11.56 -12.27
N ALA A 165 -5.15 12.82 -12.32
CA ALA A 165 -4.68 13.79 -13.32
C ALA A 165 -3.17 14.07 -13.21
N THR A 166 -2.65 14.22 -11.98
CA THR A 166 -1.21 14.36 -11.75
C THR A 166 -0.46 13.11 -12.20
N LEU A 167 -0.92 11.93 -11.81
CA LEU A 167 -0.25 10.66 -12.12
C LEU A 167 -0.23 10.40 -13.63
N ASP A 168 -1.34 10.65 -14.34
CA ASP A 168 -1.43 10.52 -15.79
C ASP A 168 -0.61 11.57 -16.54
N GLY A 169 -0.46 12.76 -15.95
CA GLY A 169 0.50 13.76 -16.44
C GLY A 169 1.92 13.20 -16.48
N LEU A 170 2.37 12.58 -15.38
CA LEU A 170 3.73 12.02 -15.28
C LEU A 170 3.99 10.92 -16.31
N ASP A 171 2.99 10.10 -16.60
CA ASP A 171 3.14 8.95 -17.50
C ASP A 171 3.16 9.38 -18.97
N ARG A 172 2.48 10.48 -19.33
CA ARG A 172 2.52 11.08 -20.69
C ARG A 172 3.84 11.77 -21.03
N GLU A 173 4.57 12.27 -20.04
CA GLU A 173 5.86 12.94 -20.23
C GLU A 173 7.04 11.97 -20.46
N SER A 174 6.75 10.68 -20.66
CA SER A 174 7.70 9.57 -20.44
C SER A 174 8.02 8.74 -21.68
#